data_AF-A0A956FZA6-F1
#
_entry.id   AF-A0A956FZA6-F1
#
_cell.length_a   1.000
_cell.length_b   1.000
_cell.length_c   1.000
_cell.angle_alpha   90.00
_cell.angle_beta   90.00
_cell.angle_gamma   90.00
#
_symmetry.space_group_name_H-M   'P 1'
#
loop_
_entity.id
_entity.type
_entity.pdbx_description
1 polymer ?
#
loop_
_entity_poly.entity_id
_entity_poly.type
_entity_poly.pdbx_seq_one_letter_code
_entity_poly.pdbx_strand_id
1 'polypeptide(L)' 'MGLSPGIHYFSPTLPIHVFDAAKPGPTALIQAGIHGDEIAGVHALSELLEENLRPQRGRLIVVPVMNP' A
#
# COMPACT_ATOMS: atom_id res chain seq x y z
N MET A 1 5.80 -14.18 -11.02
CA MET A 1 6.77 -13.07 -10.91
C MET A 1 6.03 -11.92 -10.27
N GLY A 2 6.21 -11.70 -8.97
CA GLY A 2 5.46 -10.71 -8.20
C GLY A 2 6.20 -9.38 -8.09
N LEU A 3 5.52 -8.34 -7.63
CA LEU A 3 6.14 -7.05 -7.31
C LEU A 3 7.26 -7.26 -6.27
N SER A 4 8.45 -6.70 -6.53
CA SER A 4 9.52 -6.64 -5.54
C SER A 4 9.19 -5.60 -4.45
N PRO A 5 9.79 -5.66 -3.25
CA PRO A 5 9.70 -4.56 -2.30
C PRO A 5 10.11 -3.23 -2.93
N GLY A 6 9.43 -2.14 -2.55
CA GLY A 6 9.65 -0.80 -3.10
C GLY A 6 8.35 -0.11 -3.51
N ILE A 7 8.48 1.04 -4.17
CA ILE A 7 7.36 1.82 -4.70
C ILE A 7 7.31 1.59 -6.21
N HIS A 8 6.16 1.13 -6.70
CA HIS A 8 5.89 0.91 -8.11
C HIS A 8 4.81 1.88 -8.57
N TYR A 9 4.81 2.23 -9.86
CA TYR A 9 3.79 3.10 -10.44
C TYR A 9 3.08 2.38 -11.58
N PHE A 10 1.76 2.23 -11.46
CA PHE A 10 0.94 1.76 -12.57
C PHE A 10 0.40 2.99 -13.32
N SER A 11 0.92 3.20 -14.54
CA SER A 11 0.59 4.23 -15.54
C SER A 11 -0.29 5.42 -15.12
N PRO A 12 0.24 6.64 -15.04
CA PRO A 12 1.54 7.09 -14.51
C PRO A 12 1.43 7.59 -13.06
N THR A 13 0.24 7.49 -12.44
CA THR A 13 -0.11 8.20 -11.20
C THR A 13 -0.50 7.30 -10.04
N LEU A 14 -0.54 5.97 -10.22
CA LEU A 14 -0.96 5.04 -9.17
C LEU A 14 0.24 4.51 -8.36
N PRO A 15 0.56 5.06 -7.17
CA PRO A 15 1.62 4.53 -6.34
C PRO A 15 1.21 3.22 -5.66
N ILE A 16 2.08 2.22 -5.74
CA ILE A 16 1.92 0.92 -5.08
C ILE A 16 3.14 0.71 -4.18
N HIS A 17 2.93 0.70 -2.88
CA HIS A 17 3.97 0.46 -1.89
C HIS A 17 3.98 -1.02 -1.53
N VAL A 18 5.14 -1.67 -1.65
CA VAL A 18 5.31 -3.10 -1.38
C VAL A 18 6.34 -3.29 -0.28
N PHE A 19 5.93 -3.96 0.78
CA PHE A 19 6.75 -4.25 1.96
C PHE A 19 6.79 -5.75 2.23
N ASP A 20 7.98 -6.28 2.47
CA ASP A 20 8.19 -7.65 2.93
C ASP A 20 8.70 -7.64 4.37
N ALA A 21 8.18 -8.55 5.19
CA ALA A 21 8.70 -8.84 6.52
C ALA A 21 9.74 -9.97 6.44
N ALA A 22 10.69 -9.99 7.38
CA ALA A 22 11.66 -11.06 7.48
C ALA A 22 11.03 -12.43 7.82
N LYS A 23 9.93 -12.44 8.57
CA LYS A 23 9.23 -13.66 8.98
C LYS A 23 8.18 -14.06 7.93
N PRO A 24 8.10 -15.35 7.53
CA PRO A 24 7.06 -15.81 6.62
C PRO A 24 5.65 -15.57 7.17
N GLY A 25 4.72 -15.24 6.27
CA GLY A 25 3.34 -14.93 6.58
C GLY A 25 2.50 -14.66 5.33
N PRO A 26 1.21 -14.35 5.49
CA PRO A 26 0.31 -14.07 4.38
C PRO A 26 0.65 -12.77 3.65
N THR A 27 0.06 -12.57 2.48
CA THR A 27 0.07 -11.28 1.77
C THR A 27 -1.25 -10.56 2.03
N ALA A 28 -1.20 -9.29 2.42
CA ALA A 28 -2.36 -8.41 2.50
C ALA A 28 -2.23 -7.25 1.50
N LEU A 29 -3.35 -6.88 0.88
CA LEU A 29 -3.50 -5.67 0.09
C LEU A 29 -4.46 -4.74 0.83
N ILE A 30 -4.06 -3.48 1.04
CA ILE A 30 -4.92 -2.43 1.57
C ILE A 30 -4.94 -1.28 0.57
N GLN A 31 -6.15 -0.82 0.22
CA GLN A 31 -6.36 0.23 -0.77
C GLN A 31 -7.44 1.21 -0.29
N ALA A 32 -7.39 2.44 -0.78
CA ALA A 32 -8.40 3.47 -0.52
C ALA A 32 -8.58 4.39 -1.74
N GLY A 33 -9.56 5.29 -1.68
CA GLY A 33 -9.81 6.28 -2.74
C GLY A 33 -10.24 5.64 -4.06
N ILE A 34 -11.17 4.68 -4.01
CA ILE A 34 -11.84 4.16 -5.21
C ILE A 34 -12.85 5.20 -5.71
N HIS A 35 -13.63 5.76 -4.79
CA HIS A 35 -14.42 6.97 -5.02
C HIS A 35 -13.68 8.19 -4.46
N GLY A 36 -13.81 9.34 -5.13
CA GLY A 36 -13.07 10.56 -4.81
C GLY A 36 -13.49 11.27 -3.51
N ASP A 37 -14.66 10.94 -2.97
CA ASP A 37 -15.21 11.49 -1.72
C ASP A 37 -14.98 10.59 -0.49
N GLU A 38 -14.39 9.40 -0.67
CA GLU A 38 -14.07 8.44 0.41
C GLU A 38 -12.70 8.72 1.05
N ILE A 39 -12.54 9.92 1.62
CA ILE A 39 -11.23 10.44 2.03
C ILE A 39 -10.60 9.74 3.26
N ALA A 40 -11.41 9.16 4.15
CA ALA A 40 -10.92 8.66 5.44
C ALA A 40 -9.86 7.56 5.27
N GLY A 41 -10.05 6.64 4.31
CA GLY A 41 -9.07 5.60 4.01
C GLY A 41 -7.78 6.15 3.40
N VAL A 42 -7.87 7.20 2.58
CA VAL A 42 -6.70 7.86 1.96
C VAL A 42 -5.82 8.49 3.04
N HIS A 43 -6.43 9.19 4.00
CA HIS A 43 -5.71 9.77 5.13
C HIS A 43 -5.05 8.70 6.00
N ALA A 44 -5.79 7.66 6.38
CA ALA A 44 -5.26 6.58 7.21
C ALA A 44 -4.07 5.86 6.55
N LEU A 45 -4.12 5.62 5.24
CA LEU A 45 -3.00 4.99 4.52
C LEU A 45 -1.82 5.94 4.33
N SER A 46 -2.06 7.24 4.17
CA SER A 46 -0.98 8.24 4.12
C SER A 46 -0.24 8.31 5.46
N GLU A 47 -0.98 8.39 6.57
CA GLU A 47 -0.40 8.36 7.93
C GLU A 47 0.39 7.07 8.18
N LEU A 48 -0.15 5.91 7.81
CA LEU A 48 0.54 4.62 7.93
C LEU A 48 1.90 4.62 7.20
N LEU A 49 1.95 5.22 6.01
CA LEU A 49 3.18 5.32 5.21
C LEU A 49 4.18 6.32 5.81
N GLU A 50 3.70 7.47 6.29
CA GLU A 50 4.50 8.51 6.96
C GLU A 50 5.12 8.00 8.27
N GLU A 51 4.35 7.26 9.08
CA GLU A 51 4.81 6.62 10.31
C GLU A 51 5.73 5.41 10.05
N ASN A 52 5.98 5.08 8.79
CA ASN A 52 6.84 3.97 8.39
C ASN A 52 6.38 2.62 8.99
N LEU A 53 5.07 2.42 9.13
CA LEU A 53 4.52 1.16 9.64
C LEU A 53 4.83 0.03 8.65
N ARG A 54 5.25 -1.13 9.18
CA ARG A 54 5.66 -2.29 8.37
C ARG A 54 4.99 -3.59 8.86
N PRO A 55 4.73 -4.56 7.97
CA PRO A 55 4.23 -5.86 8.39
C PRO A 55 5.26 -6.58 9.28
N GLN A 56 4.80 -7.24 10.34
CA GLN A 56 5.67 -8.06 11.18
C GLN A 56 5.95 -9.45 10.58
N ARG A 57 5.06 -9.92 9.70
CA ARG A 57 5.13 -11.22 9.00
C ARG A 57 4.51 -11.09 7.61
N GLY A 58 5.05 -11.82 6.64
CA GLY A 58 4.51 -11.88 5.29
C GLY A 58 4.75 -10.59 4.49
N ARG A 59 3.76 -10.21 3.68
CA ARG A 59 3.85 -9.08 2.75
C ARG A 59 2.67 -8.13 2.91
N LEU A 60 2.94 -6.84 2.82
CA LEU A 60 1.92 -5.79 2.77
C LEU A 60 2.07 -5.00 1.47
N ILE A 61 0.96 -4.86 0.75
CA ILE A 61 0.84 -3.99 -0.43
C ILE A 61 -0.14 -2.87 -0.06
N VAL A 62 0.26 -1.62 -0.27
CA VAL A 62 -0.55 -0.43 0.04
C VAL A 62 -0.74 0.40 -1.22
N VAL A 63 -1.99 0.74 -1.52
CA VAL A 63 -2.39 1.66 -2.61
C VAL A 63 -3.24 2.79 -2.02
N PRO A 64 -2.63 3.92 -1.62
CA PRO A 64 -3.33 4.95 -0.85
C PRO A 64 -4.45 5.64 -1.63
N VAL A 65 -4.31 5.75 -2.96
CA VAL A 65 -5.32 6.30 -3.87
C VAL A 65 -5.42 5.37 -5.07
N MET A 66 -6.55 4.66 -5.18
CA MET A 66 -6.78 3.67 -6.24
C MET A 66 -7.22 4.30 -7.56
N ASN A 67 -7.94 5.42 -7.49
CA ASN A 67 -8.47 6.14 -8.65
C ASN A 67 -8.19 7.65 -8.51
N PRO A 68 -6.95 8.09 -8.79
CA PRO A 68 -6.54 9.49 -8.66
C PRO A 68 -7.17 10.41 -9.71
#